data_AF-A0A261B0U3-F1
#
_entry.id   AF-A0A261B0U3-F1
#
_cell.length_a   1.000
_cell.length_b   1.000
_cell.length_c   1.000
_cell.angle_alpha   90.00
_cell.angle_beta   90.00
_cell.angle_gamma   90.00
#
_symmetry.space_group_name_H-M   'P 1'
#
loop_
_entity.id
_entity.type
_entity.pdbx_description
1 polymer ?
#
loop_
_entity_poly.entity_id
_entity_poly.type
_entity_poly.pdbx_seq_one_letter_code
_entity_poly.pdbx_strand_id
1 'polypeptide(L)'
;MNSIPGRTDMSVTLLLLFLTLPMVSSHELRRRRSVAPFLGSGGSNSKAMLIPKNLWHCGSDGFTSDYSYSVVEESCPTLAAAINHCCAIHDDCYGQQFPREMCDQDFCKCTKDVTRLPTAESTRCRPFMEKEACLAIEFGGFFAYLFSNYSDPSSPSNNDLVVLDNTPESDYMNLYSMCPFANITLASCAVNFNLCSSVHSVDFCAADLCHCTMDAADTDVLHNDTCLPAVTHTCRAVLSHSSRVLASQNTRNLFIIVLSVLTIVSLGFVGIYMFTKSKGSSKMMEEGKYLQIHTVESARSVNPLLTNTD
;
A
#
# COMPACT_ATOMS: atom_id res chain seq x y z
N MET A 1 -43.46 65.14 6.04
CA MET A 1 -43.21 64.66 7.42
C MET A 1 -43.55 63.18 7.48
N ASN A 2 -42.54 62.32 7.61
CA ASN A 2 -42.53 61.16 8.51
C ASN A 2 -41.28 60.32 8.23
N SER A 3 -40.49 60.19 9.29
CA SER A 3 -39.22 59.52 9.45
C SER A 3 -39.34 57.99 9.39
N ILE A 4 -38.38 57.35 8.73
CA ILE A 4 -38.19 55.89 8.64
C ILE A 4 -37.51 55.39 9.93
N PRO A 5 -38.03 54.37 10.63
CA PRO A 5 -37.37 53.77 11.77
C PRO A 5 -36.55 52.53 11.36
N GLY A 6 -35.52 52.21 12.15
CA GLY A 6 -35.00 50.84 12.25
C GLY A 6 -33.54 50.64 11.83
N ARG A 7 -32.61 51.27 12.56
CA ARG A 7 -31.22 50.81 12.66
C ARG A 7 -31.22 49.46 13.38
N THR A 8 -30.86 48.38 12.69
CA THR A 8 -30.53 47.11 13.33
C THR A 8 -29.11 47.20 13.88
N ASP A 9 -28.98 47.38 15.18
CA ASP A 9 -27.71 47.29 15.89
C ASP A 9 -27.19 45.86 15.80
N MET A 10 -26.23 45.65 14.91
CA MET A 10 -25.43 44.43 14.89
C MET A 10 -24.53 44.47 16.12
N SER A 11 -24.82 43.60 17.09
CA SER A 11 -24.10 43.52 18.36
C SER A 11 -22.59 43.44 18.13
N VAL A 12 -21.84 44.34 18.79
CA VAL A 12 -20.36 44.41 18.75
C VAL A 12 -19.72 43.06 19.10
N THR A 13 -20.41 42.23 19.87
CA THR A 13 -20.00 40.86 20.21
C THR A 13 -19.95 39.94 18.99
N LEU A 14 -20.85 40.11 18.02
CA LEU A 14 -20.89 39.30 16.79
C LEU A 14 -19.75 39.72 15.83
N LEU A 15 -19.44 41.02 15.76
CA LEU A 15 -18.34 41.54 14.96
C LEU A 15 -16.97 41.09 15.50
N LEU A 16 -16.81 41.01 16.82
CA LEU A 16 -15.61 40.51 17.47
C LEU A 16 -15.43 38.99 17.27
N LEU A 17 -16.53 38.22 17.25
CA LEU A 17 -16.50 36.78 16.96
C LEU A 17 -15.97 36.48 15.53
N PHE A 18 -16.26 37.32 14.55
CA PHE A 18 -15.71 37.19 13.19
C PHE A 18 -14.23 37.59 13.09
N LEU A 19 -13.73 38.44 13.99
CA LEU A 19 -12.34 38.89 14.03
C LEU A 19 -11.43 37.93 14.82
N THR A 20 -11.98 37.11 15.72
CA THR A 20 -11.21 36.14 16.54
C THR A 20 -11.23 34.71 16.02
N LEU A 21 -12.12 34.39 15.07
CA LEU A 21 -11.98 33.14 14.34
C LEU A 21 -10.76 33.30 13.42
N PRO A 22 -9.73 32.44 13.55
CA PRO A 22 -8.68 32.44 12.55
C PRO A 22 -9.36 32.21 11.21
N MET A 23 -9.20 33.16 10.28
CA MET A 23 -9.48 32.96 8.86
C MET A 23 -8.49 31.91 8.37
N VAL A 24 -8.67 30.67 8.79
CA VAL A 24 -8.11 29.53 8.09
C VAL A 24 -8.95 29.47 6.83
N SER A 25 -8.48 30.20 5.81
CA SER A 25 -8.98 30.05 4.46
C SER A 25 -9.09 28.56 4.20
N SER A 26 -10.26 28.09 3.76
CA SER A 26 -10.44 26.67 3.42
C SER A 26 -9.46 26.22 2.32
N HIS A 27 -8.73 27.16 1.67
CA HIS A 27 -7.58 26.88 0.82
C HIS A 27 -6.34 26.34 1.57
N GLU A 28 -6.05 26.79 2.79
CA GLU A 28 -4.84 26.40 3.53
C GLU A 28 -4.92 24.97 4.09
N LEU A 29 -6.14 24.54 4.47
CA LEU A 29 -6.39 23.17 4.94
C LEU A 29 -6.45 22.16 3.79
N ARG A 30 -6.75 22.60 2.56
CA ARG A 30 -6.87 21.74 1.37
C ARG A 30 -5.53 21.42 0.71
N ARG A 31 -4.46 22.17 0.99
CA ARG A 31 -3.12 21.97 0.39
C ARG A 31 -2.16 21.19 1.29
N ARG A 32 -2.65 20.18 2.02
CA ARG A 32 -1.77 19.13 2.56
C ARG A 32 -1.74 17.98 1.56
N ARG A 33 -0.91 18.13 0.51
CA ARG A 33 -0.57 17.04 -0.42
C ARG A 33 -0.02 15.89 0.41
N SER A 34 -0.72 14.76 0.40
CA SER A 34 -0.37 13.66 1.28
C SER A 34 0.73 12.84 0.62
N VAL A 35 1.97 12.94 1.11
CA VAL A 35 3.04 11.95 0.83
C VAL A 35 2.91 10.69 1.68
N ALA A 36 1.91 10.63 2.57
CA ALA A 36 1.59 9.45 3.38
C ALA A 36 1.34 8.15 2.58
N PRO A 37 0.80 8.15 1.34
CA PRO A 37 0.53 6.93 0.57
C PRO A 37 1.79 6.09 0.24
N PHE A 38 2.99 6.65 0.38
CA PHE A 38 4.21 6.04 -0.18
C PHE A 38 5.21 5.53 0.86
N LEU A 39 4.95 5.77 2.15
CA LEU A 39 5.81 5.29 3.24
C LEU A 39 5.68 3.76 3.48
N GLY A 40 4.74 3.09 2.79
CA GLY A 40 4.45 1.66 2.90
C GLY A 40 4.98 0.79 1.74
N SER A 41 5.53 1.37 0.67
CA SER A 41 6.05 0.62 -0.49
C SER A 41 7.38 -0.09 -0.21
N GLY A 42 8.01 0.16 0.95
CA GLY A 42 9.19 -0.55 1.41
C GLY A 42 8.82 -1.91 2.01
N GLY A 43 9.14 -3.00 1.30
CA GLY A 43 9.09 -4.34 1.87
C GLY A 43 10.00 -4.46 3.10
N SER A 44 9.65 -5.34 4.04
CA SER A 44 10.34 -5.55 5.33
C SER A 44 11.84 -5.90 5.24
N ASN A 45 12.45 -5.99 4.05
CA ASN A 45 13.81 -6.50 3.86
C ASN A 45 14.64 -5.90 2.70
N SER A 46 14.20 -4.89 1.95
CA SER A 46 15.00 -4.39 0.81
C SER A 46 15.74 -3.08 1.13
N LYS A 47 17.07 -3.16 1.31
CA LYS A 47 17.99 -2.00 1.26
C LYS A 47 18.17 -1.42 -0.15
N ALA A 48 17.43 -1.90 -1.13
CA ALA A 48 17.61 -1.54 -2.53
C ALA A 48 16.63 -0.43 -2.93
N MET A 49 17.13 0.57 -3.62
CA MET A 49 16.31 1.56 -4.30
C MET A 49 15.59 0.88 -5.47
N LEU A 50 14.26 0.92 -5.47
CA LEU A 50 13.44 0.19 -6.45
C LEU A 50 13.03 1.01 -7.67
N ILE A 51 13.28 2.33 -7.67
CA ILE A 51 12.98 3.19 -8.82
C ILE A 51 14.16 3.13 -9.80
N PRO A 52 13.92 2.78 -11.08
CA PRO A 52 14.97 2.84 -12.09
C PRO A 52 15.29 4.29 -12.46
N LYS A 53 16.55 4.54 -12.82
CA LYS A 53 17.09 5.88 -13.10
C LYS A 53 16.31 6.68 -14.16
N ASN A 54 15.73 6.02 -15.17
CA ASN A 54 14.94 6.70 -16.20
C ASN A 54 13.60 7.25 -15.68
N LEU A 55 13.12 6.79 -14.52
CA LEU A 55 11.91 7.27 -13.86
C LEU A 55 12.22 8.24 -12.70
N TRP A 56 13.46 8.74 -12.63
CA TRP A 56 13.90 9.65 -11.58
C TRP A 56 13.77 11.11 -12.02
N HIS A 57 13.00 11.88 -11.26
CA HIS A 57 12.62 13.28 -11.55
C HIS A 57 13.44 14.31 -10.77
N CYS A 58 14.13 13.93 -9.70
CA CYS A 58 14.84 14.92 -8.88
C CYS A 58 16.08 15.47 -9.61
N GLY A 59 15.99 16.63 -10.25
CA GLY A 59 17.11 17.31 -10.88
C GLY A 59 16.70 17.94 -12.21
N SER A 60 17.35 19.04 -12.58
CA SER A 60 16.99 19.80 -13.78
C SER A 60 17.72 19.35 -15.06
N ASP A 61 18.82 18.62 -14.90
CA ASP A 61 19.64 18.09 -15.99
C ASP A 61 20.22 16.72 -15.62
N GLY A 62 20.90 16.07 -16.56
CA GLY A 62 21.48 14.74 -16.34
C GLY A 62 22.50 14.71 -15.20
N PHE A 63 23.27 15.78 -14.97
CA PHE A 63 24.27 15.80 -13.90
C PHE A 63 23.62 15.89 -12.52
N THR A 64 22.68 16.83 -12.34
CA THR A 64 21.95 17.04 -11.09
C THR A 64 21.01 15.88 -10.76
N SER A 65 20.40 15.27 -11.78
CA SER A 65 19.61 14.04 -11.66
C SER A 65 20.46 12.85 -11.21
N ASP A 66 21.63 12.64 -11.83
CA ASP A 66 22.56 11.57 -11.43
C ASP A 66 23.08 11.74 -10.00
N TYR A 67 23.40 12.98 -9.62
CA TYR A 67 23.90 13.29 -8.29
C TYR A 67 22.82 13.03 -7.22
N SER A 68 21.61 13.53 -7.42
CA SER A 68 20.52 13.34 -6.46
C SER A 68 20.12 11.87 -6.33
N TYR A 69 20.08 11.13 -7.45
CA TYR A 69 19.82 9.69 -7.47
C TYR A 69 20.84 8.95 -6.59
N SER A 70 22.13 9.23 -6.80
CA SER A 70 23.22 8.58 -6.07
C SER A 70 23.16 8.85 -4.57
N VAL A 71 22.86 10.11 -4.18
CA VAL A 71 22.74 10.49 -2.76
C VAL A 71 21.59 9.77 -2.08
N VAL A 72 20.43 9.67 -2.75
CA VAL A 72 19.24 9.00 -2.20
C VAL A 72 19.44 7.49 -2.13
N GLU A 73 20.03 6.89 -3.16
CA GLU A 73 20.37 5.46 -3.20
C GLU A 73 21.26 5.06 -2.01
N GLU A 74 22.28 5.86 -1.70
CA GLU A 74 23.20 5.59 -0.59
C GLU A 74 22.57 5.86 0.79
N SER A 75 21.74 6.90 0.88
CA SER A 75 21.29 7.44 2.17
C SER A 75 19.96 6.88 2.65
N CYS A 76 19.00 6.72 1.74
CA CYS A 76 17.60 6.43 2.03
C CYS A 76 16.91 5.71 0.86
N PRO A 77 17.42 4.54 0.43
CA PRO A 77 16.88 3.82 -0.72
C PRO A 77 15.39 3.46 -0.55
N THR A 78 14.92 3.25 0.68
CA THR A 78 13.50 2.93 0.95
C THR A 78 12.57 4.14 0.84
N LEU A 79 13.10 5.36 0.93
CA LEU A 79 12.34 6.62 0.81
C LEU A 79 12.38 7.18 -0.60
N ALA A 80 13.16 6.58 -1.50
CA ALA A 80 13.39 7.08 -2.85
C ALA A 80 12.09 7.35 -3.60
N ALA A 81 11.08 6.48 -3.49
CA ALA A 81 9.81 6.63 -4.21
C ALA A 81 8.99 7.84 -3.78
N ALA A 82 8.96 8.07 -2.47
CA ALA A 82 8.30 9.23 -1.90
C ALA A 82 9.09 10.53 -2.19
N ILE A 83 10.42 10.50 -2.16
CA ILE A 83 11.27 11.65 -2.52
C ILE A 83 11.09 12.01 -4.00
N ASN A 84 11.15 11.01 -4.88
CA ASN A 84 10.97 11.18 -6.31
C ASN A 84 9.59 11.77 -6.64
N HIS A 85 8.57 11.37 -5.88
CA HIS A 85 7.23 11.93 -6.02
C HIS A 85 7.16 13.42 -5.65
N CYS A 86 7.90 13.87 -4.63
CA CYS A 86 8.02 15.29 -4.33
C CYS A 86 8.64 16.08 -5.50
N CYS A 87 9.61 15.49 -6.19
CA CYS A 87 10.23 16.09 -7.38
C CYS A 87 9.25 16.15 -8.56
N ALA A 88 8.49 15.09 -8.81
CA ALA A 88 7.45 15.08 -9.85
C ALA A 88 6.40 16.19 -9.63
N ILE A 89 5.93 16.38 -8.39
CA ILE A 89 5.00 17.48 -8.05
C ILE A 89 5.63 18.85 -8.30
N HIS A 90 6.92 19.00 -8.00
CA HIS A 90 7.65 20.26 -8.17
C HIS A 90 7.86 20.59 -9.66
N ASP A 91 8.23 19.60 -10.46
CA ASP A 91 8.39 19.74 -11.92
C ASP A 91 7.06 20.13 -12.58
N ASP A 92 5.93 19.51 -12.17
CA ASP A 92 4.61 19.92 -12.65
C ASP A 92 4.26 21.36 -12.23
N CYS A 93 4.59 21.74 -11.00
CA CYS A 93 4.39 23.10 -10.50
C CYS A 93 5.17 24.15 -11.31
N TYR A 94 6.42 23.81 -11.66
CA TYR A 94 7.27 24.62 -12.53
C TYR A 94 6.77 24.64 -13.97
N GLY A 95 6.36 23.49 -14.53
CA GLY A 95 5.80 23.38 -15.88
C GLY A 95 4.53 24.21 -16.07
N GLN A 96 3.72 24.30 -15.02
CA GLN A 96 2.52 25.14 -14.97
C GLN A 96 2.79 26.63 -14.69
N GLN A 97 4.05 27.01 -14.48
CA GLN A 97 4.44 28.40 -14.21
C GLN A 97 3.73 29.00 -12.99
N PHE A 98 3.42 28.17 -11.98
CA PHE A 98 2.98 28.67 -10.67
C PHE A 98 4.12 29.43 -9.97
N PRO A 99 3.84 30.35 -9.03
CA PRO A 99 4.89 31.14 -8.40
C PRO A 99 6.03 30.28 -7.84
N ARG A 100 7.26 30.50 -8.32
CA ARG A 100 8.45 29.70 -7.98
C ARG A 100 8.60 29.46 -6.47
N GLU A 101 8.50 30.52 -5.68
CA GLU A 101 8.64 30.44 -4.22
C GLU A 101 7.61 29.48 -3.59
N MET A 102 6.38 29.45 -4.12
CA MET A 102 5.35 28.51 -3.65
C MET A 102 5.71 27.07 -4.01
N CYS A 103 6.17 26.82 -5.24
CA CYS A 103 6.61 25.48 -5.65
C CYS A 103 7.79 25.00 -4.80
N ASP A 104 8.78 25.86 -4.56
CA ASP A 104 9.99 25.52 -3.79
C ASP A 104 9.64 25.23 -2.32
N GLN A 105 8.75 26.04 -1.71
CA GLN A 105 8.27 25.80 -0.34
C GLN A 105 7.47 24.50 -0.22
N ASP A 106 6.60 24.20 -1.20
CA ASP A 106 5.84 22.96 -1.24
C ASP A 106 6.76 21.74 -1.39
N PHE A 107 7.78 21.82 -2.24
CA PHE A 107 8.82 20.78 -2.37
C PHE A 107 9.52 20.55 -1.04
N CYS A 108 10.01 21.61 -0.40
CA CYS A 108 10.74 21.52 0.87
C CYS A 108 9.90 20.91 1.99
N LYS A 109 8.61 21.25 2.03
CA LYS A 109 7.67 20.66 2.96
C LYS A 109 7.45 19.17 2.65
N CYS A 110 7.31 18.82 1.37
CA CYS A 110 7.13 17.45 0.92
C CYS A 110 8.31 16.55 1.33
N THR A 111 9.55 16.95 1.03
CA THR A 111 10.75 16.15 1.33
C THR A 111 10.99 16.03 2.85
N LYS A 112 10.67 17.08 3.60
CA LYS A 112 10.65 17.06 5.07
C LYS A 112 9.62 16.05 5.61
N ASP A 113 8.41 16.04 5.07
CA ASP A 113 7.35 15.14 5.52
C ASP A 113 7.68 13.67 5.20
N VAL A 114 8.38 13.40 4.10
CA VAL A 114 8.89 12.05 3.76
C VAL A 114 9.98 11.60 4.73
N THR A 115 10.92 12.49 5.05
CA THR A 115 12.08 12.17 5.92
C THR A 115 11.84 12.39 7.41
N ARG A 116 10.58 12.60 7.83
CA ARG A 116 10.25 12.85 9.23
C ARG A 116 10.34 11.63 10.13
N LEU A 117 10.17 10.42 9.57
CA LEU A 117 10.11 9.17 10.33
C LEU A 117 11.40 8.95 11.16
N PRO A 118 11.30 8.40 12.39
CA PRO A 118 12.47 8.17 13.24
C PRO A 118 13.19 6.85 12.87
N THR A 119 13.55 6.68 11.59
CA THR A 119 14.35 5.52 11.13
C THR A 119 15.80 5.92 10.89
N ALA A 120 16.71 4.95 10.85
CA ALA A 120 18.14 5.18 10.61
C ALA A 120 18.39 5.80 9.22
N GLU A 121 17.71 5.30 8.19
CA GLU A 121 17.77 5.88 6.82
C GLU A 121 17.25 7.31 6.79
N SER A 122 16.08 7.54 7.40
CA SER A 122 15.48 8.87 7.47
C SER A 122 16.40 9.86 8.19
N THR A 123 17.08 9.44 9.26
CA THR A 123 18.06 10.28 9.97
C THR A 123 19.27 10.64 9.11
N ARG A 124 19.76 9.72 8.27
CA ARG A 124 20.90 9.95 7.38
C ARG A 124 20.55 10.89 6.22
N CYS A 125 19.35 10.72 5.67
CA CYS A 125 18.87 11.42 4.48
C CYS A 125 18.31 12.82 4.77
N ARG A 126 17.73 13.02 5.96
CA ARG A 126 17.09 14.26 6.38
C ARG A 126 17.94 15.52 6.21
N PRO A 127 19.24 15.58 6.61
CA PRO A 127 20.02 16.81 6.45
C PRO A 127 20.15 17.24 4.99
N PHE A 128 20.33 16.27 4.08
CA PHE A 128 20.39 16.53 2.65
C PHE A 128 19.03 17.01 2.12
N MET A 129 17.95 16.28 2.42
CA MET A 129 16.62 16.59 1.88
C MET A 129 15.97 17.85 2.46
N GLU A 130 16.11 18.11 3.77
CA GLU A 130 15.49 19.26 4.45
C GLU A 130 16.27 20.56 4.25
N LYS A 131 17.58 20.51 3.96
CA LYS A 131 18.44 21.69 3.86
C LYS A 131 19.10 21.83 2.51
N GLU A 132 19.96 20.89 2.14
CA GLU A 132 20.79 21.01 0.93
C GLU A 132 19.94 21.05 -0.34
N ALA A 133 18.99 20.12 -0.48
CA ALA A 133 18.08 20.09 -1.62
C ALA A 133 17.20 21.37 -1.69
N CYS A 134 16.71 21.84 -0.55
CA CYS A 134 15.94 23.07 -0.44
C CYS A 134 16.72 24.32 -0.85
N LEU A 135 17.95 24.46 -0.35
CA LEU A 135 18.83 25.56 -0.72
C LEU A 135 19.20 25.47 -2.20
N ALA A 136 19.46 24.26 -2.71
CA ALA A 136 19.81 24.05 -4.11
C ALA A 136 18.71 24.53 -5.06
N ILE A 137 17.43 24.28 -4.76
CA ILE A 137 16.32 24.77 -5.60
C ILE A 137 16.06 26.27 -5.39
N GLU A 138 16.21 26.80 -4.18
CA GLU A 138 15.97 28.23 -3.92
C GLU A 138 16.99 29.10 -4.67
N PHE A 139 18.27 28.69 -4.68
CA PHE A 139 19.36 29.38 -5.37
C PHE A 139 19.49 29.00 -6.85
N GLY A 140 19.45 27.70 -7.17
CA GLY A 140 19.69 27.16 -8.51
C GLY A 140 18.42 27.01 -9.36
N GLY A 141 17.25 26.93 -8.74
CA GLY A 141 15.97 26.65 -9.40
C GLY A 141 15.45 27.80 -10.27
N PHE A 142 16.05 29.00 -10.21
CA PHE A 142 15.64 30.12 -11.09
C PHE A 142 15.71 29.77 -12.58
N PHE A 143 16.80 29.13 -13.02
CA PHE A 143 16.94 28.74 -14.42
C PHE A 143 16.04 27.57 -14.77
N ALA A 144 15.94 26.57 -13.88
CA ALA A 144 15.01 25.45 -14.07
C ALA A 144 13.55 25.91 -14.18
N TYR A 145 13.17 26.95 -13.43
CA TYR A 145 11.85 27.57 -13.47
C TYR A 145 11.57 28.36 -14.76
N LEU A 146 12.55 29.16 -15.22
CA LEU A 146 12.36 29.98 -16.42
C LEU A 146 12.29 29.14 -17.70
N PHE A 147 12.96 27.99 -17.72
CA PHE A 147 13.04 27.11 -18.87
C PHE A 147 12.23 25.81 -18.68
N SER A 148 11.40 25.72 -17.66
CA SER A 148 10.55 24.55 -17.43
C SER A 148 9.51 24.43 -18.54
N ASN A 149 9.61 23.33 -19.28
CA ASN A 149 8.58 22.84 -20.19
C ASN A 149 8.11 21.44 -19.78
N TYR A 150 8.31 21.09 -18.50
CA TYR A 150 8.11 19.75 -17.95
C TYR A 150 6.70 19.20 -18.22
N SER A 151 5.68 20.05 -18.14
CA SER A 151 4.28 19.67 -18.35
C SER A 151 3.68 20.23 -19.63
N ASP A 152 4.51 20.77 -20.54
CA ASP A 152 4.05 21.21 -21.86
C ASP A 152 3.84 19.97 -22.75
N PRO A 153 2.61 19.59 -23.14
CA PRO A 153 2.37 18.41 -23.96
C PRO A 153 2.92 18.54 -25.39
N SER A 154 3.28 19.75 -25.82
CA SER A 154 3.90 20.02 -27.14
C SER A 154 5.42 19.94 -27.12
N SER A 155 6.03 19.94 -25.93
CA SER A 155 7.44 19.67 -25.73
C SER A 155 7.57 18.26 -25.15
N PRO A 156 8.25 17.31 -25.80
CA PRO A 156 8.52 16.02 -25.19
C PRO A 156 9.44 16.24 -23.99
N SER A 157 8.85 16.47 -22.81
CA SER A 157 9.53 16.27 -21.55
C SER A 157 10.04 14.82 -21.54
N ASN A 158 11.24 14.59 -21.00
CA ASN A 158 11.81 13.23 -20.90
C ASN A 158 11.06 12.33 -19.90
N ASN A 159 9.77 12.58 -19.67
CA ASN A 159 8.97 11.88 -18.71
C ASN A 159 8.34 10.65 -19.36
N ASP A 160 8.87 9.48 -19.01
CA ASP A 160 8.28 8.20 -19.40
C ASP A 160 6.88 8.08 -18.79
N LEU A 161 5.87 7.89 -19.64
CA LEU A 161 4.52 7.57 -19.18
C LEU A 161 4.50 6.16 -18.61
N VAL A 162 3.82 5.98 -17.47
CA VAL A 162 3.84 4.72 -16.73
C VAL A 162 2.44 4.11 -16.69
N VAL A 163 2.36 2.84 -17.09
CA VAL A 163 1.13 2.06 -17.03
C VAL A 163 1.02 1.37 -15.67
N LEU A 164 -0.20 1.21 -15.16
CA LEU A 164 -0.45 0.42 -13.96
C LEU A 164 -0.29 -1.08 -14.24
N ASP A 165 0.58 -1.74 -13.49
CA ASP A 165 0.71 -3.20 -13.52
C ASP A 165 -0.50 -3.85 -12.84
N ASN A 166 -0.87 -5.07 -13.29
CA ASN A 166 -1.89 -5.90 -12.64
C ASN A 166 -3.30 -5.28 -12.50
N THR A 167 -3.62 -4.24 -13.29
CA THR A 167 -4.97 -3.69 -13.43
C THR A 167 -5.40 -3.77 -14.89
N PRO A 168 -6.71 -3.82 -15.21
CA PRO A 168 -7.17 -3.82 -16.59
C PRO A 168 -6.70 -2.54 -17.31
N GLU A 169 -5.74 -2.70 -18.20
CA GLU A 169 -5.11 -1.65 -19.00
C GLU A 169 -6.15 -1.03 -19.94
N SER A 170 -6.75 0.10 -19.55
CA SER A 170 -7.50 0.96 -20.50
C SER A 170 -7.81 2.37 -19.97
N ASP A 171 -7.98 2.57 -18.66
CA ASP A 171 -8.44 3.89 -18.14
C ASP A 171 -7.30 4.80 -17.65
N TYR A 172 -6.15 4.26 -17.23
CA TYR A 172 -5.10 5.08 -16.63
C TYR A 172 -4.36 5.95 -17.65
N MET A 173 -4.03 5.40 -18.82
CA MET A 173 -3.34 6.16 -19.88
C MET A 173 -4.16 7.35 -20.38
N ASN A 174 -5.49 7.27 -20.31
CA ASN A 174 -6.38 8.37 -20.65
C ASN A 174 -6.24 9.55 -19.67
N LEU A 175 -5.72 9.34 -18.45
CA LEU A 175 -5.48 10.44 -17.52
C LEU A 175 -4.42 11.42 -18.06
N TYR A 176 -3.40 10.93 -18.77
CA TYR A 176 -2.35 11.79 -19.30
C TYR A 176 -2.84 12.78 -20.36
N SER A 177 -3.87 12.41 -21.13
CA SER A 177 -4.50 13.33 -22.10
C SER A 177 -5.54 14.24 -21.44
N MET A 178 -6.20 13.78 -20.37
CA MET A 178 -7.23 14.56 -19.66
C MET A 178 -6.65 15.53 -18.63
N CYS A 179 -5.43 15.28 -18.17
CA CYS A 179 -4.68 16.03 -17.16
C CYS A 179 -3.25 16.36 -17.66
N PRO A 180 -3.09 17.05 -18.80
CA PRO A 180 -1.79 17.23 -19.44
C PRO A 180 -0.78 17.97 -18.55
N PHE A 181 -1.22 18.82 -17.63
CA PHE A 181 -0.34 19.60 -16.76
C PHE A 181 0.01 18.92 -15.42
N ALA A 182 -0.52 17.71 -15.18
CA ALA A 182 -0.21 16.88 -14.02
C ALA A 182 0.41 15.53 -14.42
N ASN A 183 0.91 15.42 -15.66
CA ASN A 183 1.35 14.16 -16.25
C ASN A 183 2.53 13.53 -15.50
N ILE A 184 3.47 14.32 -14.98
CA ILE A 184 4.65 13.83 -14.24
C ILE A 184 4.21 13.27 -12.90
N THR A 185 3.36 14.01 -12.19
CA THR A 185 2.79 13.58 -10.91
C THR A 185 1.97 12.31 -11.09
N LEU A 186 1.16 12.22 -12.16
CA LEU A 186 0.39 11.02 -12.50
C LEU A 186 1.29 9.81 -12.85
N ALA A 187 2.40 10.02 -13.56
CA ALA A 187 3.38 8.96 -13.82
C ALA A 187 4.02 8.49 -12.51
N SER A 188 4.40 9.42 -11.64
CA SER A 188 4.93 9.10 -10.32
C SER A 188 3.92 8.37 -9.43
N CYS A 189 2.62 8.70 -9.50
CA CYS A 189 1.55 7.94 -8.84
C CYS A 189 1.51 6.47 -9.31
N ALA A 190 1.61 6.25 -10.62
CA ALA A 190 1.62 4.91 -11.20
C ALA A 190 2.87 4.11 -10.80
N VAL A 191 4.06 4.72 -10.82
CA VAL A 191 5.30 4.09 -10.33
C VAL A 191 5.14 3.63 -8.89
N ASN A 192 4.64 4.51 -8.02
CA ASN A 192 4.44 4.18 -6.62
C ASN A 192 3.43 3.04 -6.42
N PHE A 193 2.35 3.01 -7.21
CA PHE A 193 1.39 1.90 -7.19
C PHE A 193 2.01 0.59 -7.67
N ASN A 194 2.78 0.59 -8.76
CA ASN A 194 3.46 -0.61 -9.26
C ASN A 194 4.45 -1.15 -8.21
N LEU A 195 5.23 -0.26 -7.57
CA LEU A 195 6.10 -0.62 -6.47
C LEU A 195 5.34 -1.21 -5.28
N CYS A 196 4.25 -0.57 -4.86
CA CYS A 196 3.41 -1.07 -3.77
C CYS A 196 2.83 -2.45 -4.10
N SER A 197 2.24 -2.62 -5.29
CA SER A 197 1.57 -3.85 -5.71
C SER A 197 2.54 -5.00 -6.02
N SER A 198 3.85 -4.71 -6.15
CA SER A 198 4.90 -5.73 -6.23
C SER A 198 5.17 -6.42 -4.89
N VAL A 199 4.85 -5.75 -3.77
CA VAL A 199 5.08 -6.24 -2.40
C VAL A 199 3.77 -6.59 -1.70
N HIS A 200 2.73 -5.80 -1.93
CA HIS A 200 1.42 -5.90 -1.29
C HIS A 200 0.34 -6.25 -2.31
N SER A 201 -0.86 -6.59 -1.83
CA SER A 201 -1.99 -6.84 -2.72
C SER A 201 -2.52 -5.54 -3.34
N VAL A 202 -3.06 -5.63 -4.55
CA VAL A 202 -3.60 -4.48 -5.32
C VAL A 202 -4.62 -3.67 -4.51
N ASP A 203 -5.41 -4.31 -3.64
CA ASP A 203 -6.38 -3.63 -2.78
C ASP A 203 -5.78 -2.77 -1.68
N PHE A 204 -4.61 -3.14 -1.18
CA PHE A 204 -3.88 -2.32 -0.23
C PHE A 204 -3.41 -1.01 -0.89
N CYS A 205 -2.92 -1.12 -2.13
CA CYS A 205 -2.32 0.00 -2.87
C CYS A 205 -3.35 0.88 -3.61
N ALA A 206 -4.57 0.38 -3.84
CA ALA A 206 -5.57 1.07 -4.65
C ALA A 206 -6.02 2.41 -4.05
N ALA A 207 -6.21 2.47 -2.72
CA ALA A 207 -6.63 3.71 -2.05
C ALA A 207 -5.54 4.79 -2.16
N ASP A 208 -4.28 4.39 -2.01
CA ASP A 208 -3.11 5.26 -2.11
C ASP A 208 -2.94 5.84 -3.52
N LEU A 209 -3.13 5.02 -4.55
CA LEU A 209 -3.16 5.49 -5.94
C LEU A 209 -4.30 6.51 -6.16
N CYS A 210 -5.48 6.24 -5.62
CA CYS A 210 -6.63 7.14 -5.77
C CYS A 210 -6.36 8.49 -5.09
N HIS A 211 -5.79 8.49 -3.88
CA HIS A 211 -5.41 9.72 -3.22
C HIS A 211 -4.35 10.50 -4.01
N CYS A 212 -3.32 9.83 -4.50
CA CYS A 212 -2.27 10.46 -5.31
C CYS A 212 -2.81 11.13 -6.57
N THR A 213 -3.60 10.38 -7.34
CA THR A 213 -4.14 10.87 -8.62
C THR A 213 -5.15 11.98 -8.44
N MET A 214 -5.94 11.96 -7.35
CA MET A 214 -6.84 13.06 -7.01
C MET A 214 -6.06 14.32 -6.59
N ASP A 215 -5.01 14.18 -5.77
CA ASP A 215 -4.12 15.29 -5.42
C ASP A 215 -3.42 15.87 -6.67
N ALA A 216 -3.09 15.02 -7.66
CA ALA A 216 -2.55 15.44 -8.95
C ALA A 216 -3.59 16.17 -9.81
N ALA A 217 -4.83 15.69 -9.87
CA ALA A 217 -5.89 16.36 -10.62
C ALA A 217 -6.20 17.76 -10.10
N ASP A 218 -6.12 17.96 -8.78
CA ASP A 218 -6.30 19.26 -8.15
C ASP A 218 -5.21 20.29 -8.56
N THR A 219 -4.08 19.86 -9.14
CA THR A 219 -3.04 20.77 -9.63
C THR A 219 -3.30 21.27 -11.05
N ASP A 220 -3.96 20.50 -11.92
CA ASP A 220 -4.30 20.90 -13.29
C ASP A 220 -5.56 21.79 -13.30
N VAL A 221 -5.39 23.03 -12.82
CA VAL A 221 -6.49 24.00 -12.68
C VAL A 221 -7.13 24.32 -14.04
N LEU A 222 -6.35 24.29 -15.13
CA LEU A 222 -6.82 24.60 -16.48
C LEU A 222 -7.76 23.52 -17.03
N HIS A 223 -7.51 22.25 -16.73
CA HIS A 223 -8.32 21.12 -17.19
C HIS A 223 -9.17 20.49 -16.09
N ASN A 224 -9.44 21.20 -15.00
CA ASN A 224 -10.19 20.66 -13.86
C ASN A 224 -11.52 19.99 -14.28
N ASP A 225 -12.25 20.57 -15.24
CA ASP A 225 -13.54 20.04 -15.72
C ASP A 225 -13.43 18.70 -16.48
N THR A 226 -12.26 18.35 -17.00
CA THR A 226 -11.99 17.07 -17.68
C THR A 226 -11.14 16.12 -16.84
N CYS A 227 -10.11 16.66 -16.19
CA CYS A 227 -9.13 15.91 -15.41
C CYS A 227 -9.75 15.28 -14.16
N LEU A 228 -10.43 16.06 -13.31
CA LEU A 228 -10.98 15.57 -12.06
C LEU A 228 -12.05 14.48 -12.28
N PRO A 229 -13.00 14.61 -13.24
CA PRO A 229 -13.91 13.53 -13.58
C PRO A 229 -13.21 12.27 -14.12
N ALA A 230 -12.17 12.44 -14.95
CA ALA A 230 -11.40 11.32 -15.50
C ALA A 230 -10.69 10.54 -14.38
N VAL A 231 -9.98 11.24 -13.48
CA VAL A 231 -9.37 10.61 -12.31
C VAL A 231 -10.42 9.93 -11.44
N THR A 232 -11.54 10.60 -11.17
CA THR A 232 -12.62 9.99 -10.36
C THR A 232 -13.16 8.71 -11.01
N HIS A 233 -13.31 8.67 -12.34
CA HIS A 233 -13.71 7.47 -13.07
C HIS A 233 -12.68 6.35 -12.91
N THR A 234 -11.40 6.65 -13.16
CA THR A 234 -10.30 5.69 -13.03
C THR A 234 -10.19 5.15 -11.60
N CYS A 235 -10.31 6.01 -10.58
CA CYS A 235 -10.33 5.61 -9.18
C CYS A 235 -11.47 4.63 -8.87
N ARG A 236 -12.69 4.87 -9.38
CA ARG A 236 -13.81 3.93 -9.22
C ARG A 236 -13.53 2.59 -9.89
N ALA A 237 -12.92 2.59 -11.09
CA ALA A 237 -12.57 1.37 -11.80
C ALA A 237 -11.53 0.55 -11.02
N VAL A 238 -10.46 1.19 -10.54
CA VAL A 238 -9.40 0.56 -9.74
C VAL A 238 -9.95 0.02 -8.41
N LEU A 239 -10.73 0.81 -7.67
CA LEU A 239 -11.33 0.37 -6.40
C LEU A 239 -12.36 -0.75 -6.61
N SER A 240 -13.13 -0.71 -7.69
CA SER A 240 -14.04 -1.81 -8.04
C SER A 240 -13.26 -3.08 -8.38
N HIS A 241 -12.14 -2.96 -9.11
CA HIS A 241 -11.29 -4.10 -9.41
C HIS A 241 -10.69 -4.69 -8.14
N SER A 242 -10.13 -3.85 -7.26
CA SER A 242 -9.55 -4.30 -6.00
C SER A 242 -10.56 -4.99 -5.08
N SER A 243 -11.79 -4.47 -5.01
CA SER A 243 -12.89 -5.08 -4.26
C SER A 243 -13.22 -6.50 -4.76
N ARG A 244 -13.17 -6.72 -6.08
CA ARG A 244 -13.37 -8.05 -6.68
C ARG A 244 -12.23 -9.01 -6.37
N VAL A 245 -10.98 -8.52 -6.40
CA VAL A 245 -9.80 -9.31 -6.03
C VAL A 245 -9.89 -9.75 -4.57
N LEU A 246 -10.23 -8.84 -3.65
CA LEU A 246 -10.46 -9.15 -2.24
C LEU A 246 -11.57 -10.19 -2.03
N ALA A 247 -12.70 -10.03 -2.70
CA ALA A 247 -13.81 -10.99 -2.61
C ALA A 247 -13.39 -12.39 -3.09
N SER A 248 -12.65 -12.45 -4.22
CA SER A 248 -12.10 -13.71 -4.75
C SER A 248 -11.11 -14.36 -3.77
N GLN A 249 -10.20 -13.59 -3.19
CA GLN A 249 -9.26 -14.11 -2.18
C GLN A 249 -9.98 -14.66 -0.95
N ASN A 250 -11.00 -13.95 -0.45
CA ASN A 250 -11.74 -14.39 0.72
C ASN A 250 -12.52 -15.69 0.45
N THR A 251 -13.16 -15.79 -0.73
CA THR A 251 -13.83 -17.04 -1.14
C THR A 251 -12.84 -18.20 -1.27
N ARG A 252 -11.67 -17.97 -1.89
CA ARG A 252 -10.60 -18.98 -1.99
C ARG A 252 -10.12 -19.44 -0.60
N ASN A 253 -9.90 -18.51 0.32
CA ASN A 253 -9.47 -18.82 1.67
C ASN A 253 -10.54 -19.63 2.42
N LEU A 254 -11.81 -19.26 2.29
CA LEU A 254 -12.92 -20.02 2.86
C LEU A 254 -12.98 -21.45 2.30
N PHE A 255 -12.81 -21.62 0.98
CA PHE A 255 -12.75 -22.95 0.36
C PHE A 255 -11.60 -23.79 0.92
N ILE A 256 -10.41 -23.22 1.11
CA ILE A 256 -9.25 -23.91 1.70
C ILE A 256 -9.52 -24.33 3.15
N ILE A 257 -10.15 -23.46 3.95
CA ILE A 257 -10.52 -23.75 5.34
C ILE A 257 -11.54 -24.90 5.39
N VAL A 258 -12.58 -24.86 4.55
CA VAL A 258 -13.58 -25.93 4.49
C VAL A 258 -12.93 -27.26 4.09
N LEU A 259 -12.05 -27.27 3.08
CA LEU A 259 -11.35 -28.48 2.66
C LEU A 259 -10.48 -29.06 3.79
N SER A 260 -9.74 -28.21 4.50
CA SER A 260 -8.85 -28.64 5.58
C SER A 260 -9.62 -29.16 6.80
N VAL A 261 -10.78 -28.57 7.14
CA VAL A 261 -11.65 -29.12 8.18
C VAL A 261 -12.20 -30.50 7.75
N LEU A 262 -12.64 -30.65 6.50
CA LEU A 262 -13.15 -31.92 5.99
C LEU A 262 -12.09 -33.04 6.00
N THR A 263 -10.83 -32.73 5.66
CA THR A 263 -9.73 -33.70 5.71
C THR A 263 -9.38 -34.09 7.14
N ILE A 264 -9.36 -33.15 8.08
CA ILE A 264 -9.11 -33.44 9.50
C ILE A 264 -10.21 -34.33 10.08
N VAL A 265 -11.48 -34.02 9.79
CA VAL A 265 -12.63 -34.80 10.26
C VAL A 265 -12.58 -36.22 9.70
N SER A 266 -12.33 -36.38 8.40
CA SER A 266 -12.25 -37.70 7.77
C SER A 266 -11.07 -38.54 8.28
N LEU A 267 -9.89 -37.96 8.48
CA LEU A 267 -8.76 -38.64 9.12
C LEU A 267 -9.06 -39.03 10.57
N GLY A 268 -9.76 -38.17 11.32
CA GLY A 268 -10.21 -38.46 12.68
C GLY A 268 -11.16 -39.65 12.74
N PHE A 269 -12.16 -39.71 11.84
CA PHE A 269 -13.07 -40.85 11.74
C PHE A 269 -12.35 -42.15 11.39
N VAL A 270 -11.40 -42.12 10.45
CA VAL A 270 -10.56 -43.28 10.12
C VAL A 270 -9.74 -43.74 11.32
N GLY A 271 -9.14 -42.81 12.07
CA GLY A 271 -8.39 -43.12 13.29
C GLY A 271 -9.27 -43.77 14.38
N ILE A 272 -10.46 -43.23 14.63
CA ILE A 272 -11.42 -43.80 15.58
C ILE A 272 -11.87 -45.20 15.14
N TYR A 273 -12.16 -45.38 13.85
CA TYR A 273 -12.54 -46.68 13.29
C TYR A 273 -11.41 -47.72 13.46
N MET A 274 -10.16 -47.36 13.16
CA MET A 274 -9.01 -48.24 13.36
C MET A 274 -8.79 -48.58 14.84
N PHE A 275 -8.96 -47.62 15.75
CA PHE A 275 -8.81 -47.83 17.19
C PHE A 275 -9.91 -48.73 17.77
N THR A 276 -11.17 -48.51 17.38
CA THR A 276 -12.30 -49.35 17.81
C THR A 276 -12.18 -50.78 17.29
N LYS A 277 -11.73 -50.97 16.04
CA LYS A 277 -11.44 -52.30 15.48
C LYS A 277 -10.31 -53.02 16.24
N SER A 278 -9.23 -52.32 16.58
CA SER A 278 -8.13 -52.86 17.39
C SER A 278 -8.61 -53.34 18.77
N LYS A 279 -9.43 -52.53 19.46
CA LYS A 279 -10.03 -52.89 20.74
C LYS A 279 -11.02 -54.07 20.64
N GLY A 280 -11.81 -54.14 19.57
CA GLY A 280 -12.71 -55.26 19.30
C GLY A 280 -11.97 -56.60 19.10
N SER A 281 -10.81 -56.56 18.43
CA SER A 281 -9.96 -57.73 18.26
C SER A 281 -9.32 -58.21 19.58
N SER A 282 -9.01 -57.28 20.49
CA SER A 282 -8.50 -57.63 21.82
C SER A 282 -9.57 -58.31 22.69
N LYS A 283 -10.84 -57.92 22.56
CA LYS A 283 -11.94 -58.48 23.36
C LYS A 283 -12.32 -59.91 22.94
N MET A 284 -12.23 -60.23 21.65
CA MET A 284 -12.46 -61.61 21.16
C MET A 284 -11.34 -62.60 21.54
N MET A 285 -10.17 -62.12 21.96
CA MET A 285 -9.06 -62.99 22.40
C MET A 285 -9.16 -63.36 23.89
N GLU A 286 -9.98 -62.64 24.67
CA GLU A 286 -10.19 -62.87 26.10
C GLU A 286 -11.39 -63.81 26.37
N GLU A 287 -12.45 -63.74 25.57
CA GLU A 287 -13.61 -64.66 25.66
C GLU A 287 -13.32 -66.08 25.13
N GLY A 288 -12.26 -66.26 24.32
CA GLY A 288 -11.83 -67.58 23.84
C GLY A 288 -11.10 -68.45 24.89
N LYS A 289 -10.88 -67.95 26.11
CA LYS A 289 -10.04 -68.61 27.13
C LYS A 289 -10.82 -69.33 28.25
N TYR A 290 -12.15 -69.29 28.26
CA TYR A 290 -12.97 -69.82 29.36
C TYR A 290 -13.89 -71.00 28.98
N LEU A 291 -13.57 -71.76 27.92
CA LEU A 291 -14.27 -73.01 27.62
C LEU A 291 -13.30 -74.21 27.64
N GLN A 292 -12.82 -74.57 28.84
CA GLN A 292 -12.34 -75.93 29.09
C GLN A 292 -13.28 -76.62 30.07
N ILE A 293 -14.06 -77.54 29.51
CA ILE A 293 -15.07 -78.36 30.16
C ILE A 293 -14.37 -79.39 31.06
N HIS A 294 -14.82 -79.44 32.32
CA HIS A 294 -14.57 -80.54 33.24
C HIS A 294 -15.13 -81.85 32.67
N THR A 295 -14.33 -82.90 32.61
CA THR A 295 -14.82 -84.28 32.72
C THR A 295 -14.00 -85.02 33.77
N VAL A 296 -14.69 -85.26 34.88
CA VAL A 296 -14.32 -86.11 36.00
C VAL A 296 -14.53 -87.55 35.55
N GLU A 297 -13.59 -88.45 35.81
CA GLU A 297 -13.96 -89.85 36.03
C GLU A 297 -13.03 -90.53 37.03
N SER A 298 -13.69 -91.30 37.91
CA SER A 298 -13.24 -91.77 39.20
C SER A 298 -13.13 -93.29 39.18
N ALA A 299 -12.07 -93.79 39.82
CA ALA A 299 -11.95 -95.05 40.56
C ALA A 299 -12.17 -96.43 39.88
N ARG A 300 -11.11 -97.24 39.94
CA ARG A 300 -11.06 -98.64 40.47
C ARG A 300 -9.61 -99.15 40.39
N SER A 301 -8.85 -99.30 41.47
CA SER A 301 -8.82 -100.45 42.39
C SER A 301 -8.89 -101.81 41.70
N VAL A 302 -7.74 -102.49 41.50
CA VAL A 302 -7.41 -103.83 42.03
C VAL A 302 -5.88 -104.03 41.99
N ASN A 303 -5.28 -104.45 43.11
CA ASN A 303 -3.95 -105.07 43.24
C ASN A 303 -4.01 -106.52 42.67
N PRO A 304 -2.92 -107.23 42.29
CA PRO A 304 -1.95 -107.69 43.29
C PRO A 304 -0.49 -107.98 42.81
N LEU A 305 0.43 -107.87 43.77
CA LEU A 305 1.49 -108.82 44.15
C LEU A 305 2.44 -109.45 43.10
N LEU A 306 3.73 -109.36 43.49
CA LEU A 306 4.77 -110.40 43.48
C LEU A 306 5.41 -110.80 42.14
N THR A 307 6.69 -110.42 42.02
CA THR A 307 7.75 -111.36 41.64
C THR A 307 8.97 -111.16 42.56
N ASN A 308 9.13 -112.09 43.50
CA ASN A 308 10.43 -112.65 43.92
C ASN A 308 11.19 -113.14 42.65
N THR A 309 12.51 -113.26 42.54
CA THR A 309 13.56 -113.69 43.47
C THR A 309 14.92 -113.53 42.76
N ASP A 310 15.98 -113.53 43.57
CA ASP A 310 17.43 -113.71 43.27
C ASP A 310 18.28 -112.45 42.99
#